data_AF-A0AAD1S2H4-F1
#
_entry.id   AF-A0AAD1S2H4-F1
#
_cell.length_a   1.000
_cell.length_b   1.000
_cell.length_c   1.000
_cell.angle_alpha   90.00
_cell.angle_beta   90.00
_cell.angle_gamma   90.00
#
_symmetry.space_group_name_H-M   'P 1'
#
loop_
_entity.id
_entity.type
_entity.pdbx_description
1 polymer ?
#
loop_
_entity_poly.entity_id
_entity_poly.type
_entity_poly.pdbx_seq_one_letter_code
_entity_poly.pdbx_strand_id
1 'polypeptide(L)'
;MRIRLRKWPLIVKTCVLFGLFMITYVVVEISVSSFYSPEGKGLTTKRRWEREFAVTQEEMEDLSHPVNAKPPPDPNSPGEWGKAARLQVGVEEKKMQDNSIEKYAINIYLSDKISLHRHIQDNRMYECKSQTFNYRKLPTTSVIIAFYNEAMSTLLRTIHSVLEMSPSVLLKEIILVDDFSDKDGTAAFLGGTAHSPYIMPMYLKTQLETYISSLERVRLIRTNKREGLVRARLIGATYAIGDVLTFLDCHCECVTGWLEPLLERIAENETAIVCPVIDTIDWNTFEFYMQTGEPMIGGFDWRLTFQWHAVPEQERQRRKSRIDPISY
;
A
#
# COMPACT_ATOMS: atom_id res chain seq x y z
N MET A 1 32.07 61.58 48.59
CA MET A 1 32.28 60.47 49.55
C MET A 1 31.70 59.19 48.93
N ARG A 2 32.50 58.39 48.20
CA ARG A 2 32.06 57.16 47.53
C ARG A 2 32.52 55.95 48.33
N ILE A 3 31.55 55.16 48.82
CA ILE A 3 31.73 54.01 49.70
C ILE A 3 32.26 52.83 48.87
N ARG A 4 33.45 52.31 49.22
CA ARG A 4 34.04 51.09 48.63
C ARG A 4 33.43 49.86 49.30
N LEU A 5 32.60 49.11 48.58
CA LEU A 5 32.14 47.78 48.98
C LEU A 5 33.28 46.75 48.91
N ARG A 6 33.52 46.08 50.04
CA ARG A 6 34.58 45.10 50.28
C ARG A 6 34.27 43.79 49.53
N LYS A 7 35.10 43.45 48.53
CA LYS A 7 34.99 42.20 47.76
C LYS A 7 35.35 41.01 48.66
N TRP A 8 34.44 40.04 48.76
CA TRP A 8 34.68 38.79 49.48
C TRP A 8 35.61 37.88 48.67
N PRO A 9 36.63 37.26 49.30
CA PRO A 9 37.59 36.41 48.60
C PRO A 9 36.88 35.19 48.00
N LEU A 10 37.33 34.80 46.80
CA LEU A 10 36.73 33.76 45.94
C LEU A 10 36.43 32.44 46.71
N ILE A 11 37.29 32.12 47.67
CA ILE A 11 37.22 30.93 48.53
C ILE A 11 35.91 30.87 49.32
N VAL A 12 35.41 32.01 49.80
CA VAL A 12 34.16 32.03 50.58
C VAL A 12 32.96 31.76 49.68
N LYS A 13 32.99 32.22 48.43
CA LYS A 13 31.92 31.93 47.45
C LYS A 13 31.89 30.47 47.05
N THR A 14 33.05 29.84 46.88
CA THR A 14 33.15 28.40 46.56
C THR A 14 32.71 27.52 47.73
N CYS A 15 33.05 27.89 48.98
CA CYS A 15 32.58 27.16 50.16
C CYS A 15 31.05 27.22 50.32
N VAL A 16 30.43 28.37 50.05
CA VAL A 16 28.96 28.51 50.13
C VAL A 16 28.27 27.68 49.04
N LEU A 17 28.80 27.67 47.80
CA LEU A 17 28.26 26.85 46.71
C LEU A 17 28.37 25.36 47.00
N PHE A 18 29.50 24.91 47.56
CA PHE A 18 29.68 23.52 47.94
C PHE A 18 28.75 23.11 49.08
N GLY A 19 28.55 23.99 50.07
CA GLY A 19 27.58 23.76 51.14
C GLY A 19 26.15 23.62 50.63
N LEU A 20 25.72 24.48 49.69
CA LEU A 20 24.40 24.38 49.07
C LEU A 20 24.23 23.08 48.28
N PHE A 21 25.26 22.64 47.56
CA PHE A 21 25.23 21.39 46.80
C PHE A 21 25.11 20.15 47.71
N MET A 22 25.84 20.14 48.84
CA MET A 22 25.74 19.05 49.82
C MET A 22 24.37 19.00 50.48
N ILE A 23 23.76 20.16 50.78
CA ILE A 23 22.38 20.22 51.31
C ILE A 23 21.39 19.66 50.29
N THR A 24 21.49 20.02 49.01
CA THR A 24 20.61 19.47 47.97
C THR A 24 20.79 17.97 47.80
N TYR A 25 22.03 17.46 47.87
CA TYR A 25 22.30 16.03 47.79
C TYR A 25 21.67 15.27 48.96
N VAL A 26 21.79 15.79 50.19
CA VAL A 26 21.17 15.19 51.38
C VAL A 26 19.63 15.21 51.31
N VAL A 27 19.03 16.26 50.77
CA VAL A 27 17.55 16.33 50.59
C VAL A 27 17.08 15.29 49.57
N VAL A 28 17.83 15.09 48.48
CA VAL A 28 17.53 14.04 47.48
C VAL A 28 17.69 12.65 48.09
N GLU A 29 18.77 12.38 48.84
CA GLU A 29 18.97 11.11 49.53
C GLU A 29 17.90 10.81 50.58
N ILE A 30 17.46 11.78 51.38
CA ILE A 30 16.35 11.60 52.35
C ILE A 30 15.03 11.31 51.61
N SER A 31 14.82 11.95 50.46
CA SER A 31 13.65 11.71 49.62
C SER A 31 13.66 10.31 49.00
N VAL A 32 14.82 9.82 48.56
CA VAL A 32 15.01 8.48 47.98
C VAL A 32 14.99 7.39 49.06
N SER A 33 15.52 7.68 50.25
CA SER A 33 15.51 6.78 51.42
C SER A 33 14.12 6.57 51.99
N SER A 34 13.20 7.53 51.81
CA SER A 34 11.78 7.37 52.16
C SER A 34 11.04 6.37 51.25
N PHE A 35 11.63 5.99 50.10
CA PHE A 35 11.06 4.99 49.19
C PHE A 35 11.56 3.55 49.45
N TYR A 36 12.57 3.35 50.31
CA TYR A 36 13.09 2.02 50.63
C TYR A 36 13.15 1.80 52.15
N SER A 37 12.05 1.33 52.73
CA SER A 37 12.06 0.69 54.05
C SER A 37 11.45 -0.72 53.93
N PRO A 38 12.14 -1.79 54.41
CA PRO A 38 11.67 -3.16 54.27
C PRO A 38 10.81 -3.63 55.46
N GLU A 39 9.72 -4.34 55.10
CA GLU A 39 8.98 -5.39 55.82
C GLU A 39 8.28 -5.15 57.19
N GLY A 40 6.93 -5.22 57.15
CA GLY A 40 6.20 -6.34 57.76
C GLY A 40 5.38 -6.12 59.05
N LYS A 41 4.03 -6.06 58.93
CA LYS A 41 3.01 -6.99 59.52
C LYS A 41 1.62 -6.35 59.75
N GLY A 42 0.62 -6.92 59.07
CA GLY A 42 -0.75 -7.20 59.57
C GLY A 42 -1.75 -6.07 59.86
N LEU A 43 -2.73 -5.84 58.98
CA LEU A 43 -4.15 -6.23 59.16
C LEU A 43 -5.02 -5.57 58.06
N THR A 44 -5.69 -6.42 57.28
CA THR A 44 -7.03 -6.27 56.69
C THR A 44 -7.55 -4.89 56.21
N THR A 45 -7.92 -4.89 54.92
CA THR A 45 -8.98 -4.06 54.27
C THR A 45 -8.62 -2.64 53.81
N LYS A 46 -7.93 -2.54 52.66
CA LYS A 46 -8.31 -1.64 51.53
C LYS A 46 -7.37 -1.76 50.31
N ARG A 47 -6.99 -3.00 49.94
CA ARG A 47 -6.38 -3.33 48.63
C ARG A 47 -7.42 -3.26 47.49
N ARG A 48 -8.10 -2.11 47.33
CA ARG A 48 -9.08 -1.93 46.24
C ARG A 48 -8.72 -0.79 45.29
N TRP A 49 -7.75 0.07 45.64
CA TRP A 49 -7.45 1.27 44.86
C TRP A 49 -6.02 1.31 44.28
N GLU A 50 -5.19 0.30 44.54
CA GLU A 50 -3.79 0.24 44.05
C GLU A 50 -3.50 -1.02 43.22
N ARG A 51 -4.56 -1.69 42.77
CA ARG A 51 -4.49 -2.74 41.72
C ARG A 51 -5.16 -2.30 40.42
N GLU A 52 -5.24 -1.00 40.17
CA GLU A 52 -5.02 -0.50 38.81
C GLU A 52 -3.50 -0.53 38.59
N PHE A 53 -2.96 -1.76 38.61
CA PHE A 53 -1.71 -2.06 37.96
C PHE A 53 -1.90 -1.57 36.53
N ALA A 54 -0.99 -0.69 36.11
CA ALA A 54 -0.75 -0.34 34.72
C ALA A 54 -0.36 -1.60 33.93
N VAL A 55 -1.33 -2.47 33.71
CA VAL A 55 -1.49 -3.17 32.45
C VAL A 55 -2.37 -2.23 31.65
N THR A 56 -1.81 -1.09 31.23
CA THR A 56 -2.09 -0.72 29.84
C THR A 56 -1.72 -1.96 29.06
N GLN A 57 -2.72 -2.66 28.55
CA GLN A 57 -2.49 -3.44 27.36
C GLN A 57 -1.75 -2.46 26.44
N GLU A 58 -0.44 -2.64 26.25
CA GLU A 58 0.10 -2.40 24.94
C GLU A 58 -0.76 -3.34 24.08
N GLU A 59 -1.90 -2.83 23.59
CA GLU A 59 -2.49 -3.37 22.39
C GLU A 59 -1.32 -3.38 21.42
N MET A 60 -0.78 -4.58 21.15
CA MET A 60 0.27 -4.75 20.16
C MET A 60 -0.25 -4.03 18.92
N GLU A 61 0.34 -2.88 18.63
CA GLU A 61 -0.06 -2.02 17.53
C GLU A 61 -0.13 -2.89 16.27
N ASP A 62 -1.32 -3.05 15.71
CA ASP A 62 -1.49 -3.88 14.51
C ASP A 62 -0.88 -3.13 13.33
N LEU A 63 0.37 -3.46 12.99
CA LEU A 63 1.10 -2.82 11.90
C LEU A 63 0.65 -3.32 10.51
N SER A 64 -0.26 -4.30 10.44
CA SER A 64 -0.77 -4.84 9.18
C SER A 64 -1.92 -4.02 8.58
N HIS A 65 -2.50 -3.08 9.34
CA HIS A 65 -3.62 -2.28 8.87
C HIS A 65 -3.28 -1.49 7.58
N PRO A 66 -4.20 -1.44 6.60
CA PRO A 66 -3.96 -0.71 5.35
C PRO A 66 -4.00 0.80 5.54
N VAL A 67 -3.63 1.56 4.49
CA VAL A 67 -3.76 3.03 4.50
C VAL A 67 -5.22 3.45 4.61
N ASN A 68 -6.10 2.80 3.84
CA ASN A 68 -7.53 3.02 3.87
C ASN A 68 -8.25 1.71 4.23
N ALA A 69 -9.22 1.77 5.13
CA ALA A 69 -10.09 0.63 5.39
C ALA A 69 -11.10 0.46 4.25
N LYS A 70 -11.28 -0.78 3.77
CA LYS A 70 -12.37 -1.09 2.85
C LYS A 70 -13.72 -0.87 3.53
N PRO A 71 -14.72 -0.33 2.81
CA PRO A 71 -16.10 -0.37 3.28
C PRO A 71 -16.56 -1.83 3.45
N PRO A 72 -17.56 -2.12 4.29
CA PRO A 72 -18.10 -3.48 4.41
C PRO A 72 -18.56 -4.03 3.05
N PRO A 73 -18.36 -5.33 2.77
CA PRO A 73 -18.78 -5.95 1.51
C PRO A 73 -20.30 -5.91 1.37
N ASP A 74 -20.80 -5.65 0.15
CA ASP A 74 -22.21 -5.78 -0.20
C ASP A 74 -22.40 -7.03 -1.08
N PRO A 75 -22.93 -8.14 -0.53
CA PRO A 75 -23.10 -9.38 -1.29
C PRO A 75 -23.99 -9.26 -2.54
N ASN A 76 -24.81 -8.21 -2.63
CA ASN A 76 -25.68 -7.97 -3.79
C ASN A 76 -25.03 -7.07 -4.84
N SER A 77 -23.90 -6.42 -4.52
CA SER A 77 -23.17 -5.59 -5.47
C SER A 77 -22.58 -6.45 -6.60
N PRO A 78 -22.67 -6.01 -7.87
CA PRO A 78 -22.11 -6.76 -8.98
C PRO A 78 -20.59 -6.93 -8.82
N GLY A 79 -20.13 -8.17 -8.99
CA GLY A 79 -18.70 -8.50 -8.96
C GLY A 79 -18.08 -8.57 -7.58
N GLU A 80 -18.86 -8.49 -6.49
CA GLU A 80 -18.37 -8.65 -5.12
C GLU A 80 -17.72 -10.04 -4.94
N TRP A 81 -16.66 -10.10 -4.14
CA TRP A 81 -15.80 -11.27 -3.94
C TRP A 81 -15.05 -11.75 -5.20
N GLY A 82 -15.02 -10.95 -6.27
CA GLY A 82 -14.39 -11.31 -7.54
C GLY A 82 -15.23 -12.26 -8.39
N LYS A 83 -16.53 -12.41 -8.10
CA LYS A 83 -17.43 -13.26 -8.92
C LYS A 83 -17.71 -12.62 -10.28
N ALA A 84 -18.05 -13.44 -11.28
CA ALA A 84 -18.52 -12.94 -12.56
C ALA A 84 -19.74 -12.02 -12.39
N ALA A 85 -19.63 -10.79 -12.90
CA ALA A 85 -20.74 -9.86 -12.96
C ALA A 85 -21.44 -9.95 -14.31
N ARG A 86 -22.78 -9.92 -14.29
CA ARG A 86 -23.63 -9.89 -15.49
C ARG A 86 -24.76 -8.92 -15.26
N LEU A 87 -24.96 -7.99 -16.20
CA LEU A 87 -26.04 -7.02 -16.17
C LEU A 87 -27.11 -7.42 -17.18
N GLN A 88 -28.38 -7.30 -16.80
CA GLN A 88 -29.48 -7.33 -17.76
C GLN A 88 -29.56 -5.94 -18.40
N VAL A 89 -29.09 -5.85 -19.65
CA VAL A 89 -28.99 -4.56 -20.37
C VAL A 89 -30.05 -4.44 -21.46
N GLY A 90 -30.62 -3.25 -21.59
CA GLY A 90 -31.49 -2.89 -22.72
C GLY A 90 -30.69 -2.69 -24.03
N VAL A 91 -31.40 -2.36 -25.11
CA VAL A 91 -30.78 -2.18 -26.44
C VAL A 91 -29.74 -1.05 -26.46
N GLU A 92 -30.04 0.10 -25.83
CA GLU A 92 -29.12 1.24 -25.80
C GLU A 92 -27.91 1.01 -24.89
N GLU A 93 -28.12 0.38 -23.72
CA GLU A 93 -27.04 0.01 -22.81
C GLU A 93 -26.10 -1.02 -23.43
N LYS A 94 -26.65 -1.97 -24.20
CA LYS A 94 -25.84 -2.92 -24.97
C LYS A 94 -24.94 -2.20 -25.98
N LYS A 95 -25.44 -1.18 -26.69
CA LYS A 95 -24.59 -0.37 -27.58
C LYS A 95 -23.48 0.34 -26.81
N MET A 96 -23.76 0.88 -25.61
CA MET A 96 -22.73 1.50 -24.77
C MET A 96 -21.66 0.49 -24.35
N GLN A 97 -22.08 -0.72 -23.98
CA GLN A 97 -21.18 -1.83 -23.67
C GLN A 97 -20.31 -2.20 -24.88
N ASP A 98 -20.90 -2.44 -26.04
CA ASP A 98 -20.18 -2.81 -27.26
C ASP A 98 -19.17 -1.72 -27.67
N ASN A 99 -19.56 -0.46 -27.63
CA ASN A 99 -18.66 0.68 -27.89
C ASN A 99 -17.50 0.75 -26.89
N SER A 100 -17.75 0.41 -25.62
CA SER A 100 -16.70 0.40 -24.59
C SER A 100 -15.66 -0.70 -24.85
N ILE A 101 -16.10 -1.87 -25.29
CA ILE A 101 -15.25 -3.00 -25.65
C ILE A 101 -14.41 -2.67 -26.89
N GLU A 102 -15.01 -2.05 -27.91
CA GLU A 102 -14.27 -1.63 -29.11
C GLU A 102 -13.15 -0.64 -28.77
N LYS A 103 -13.41 0.30 -27.86
CA LYS A 103 -12.45 1.34 -27.49
C LYS A 103 -11.33 0.84 -26.57
N TYR A 104 -11.67 0.02 -25.57
CA TYR A 104 -10.73 -0.36 -24.50
C TYR A 104 -10.29 -1.83 -24.54
N ALA A 105 -10.87 -2.64 -25.43
CA ALA A 105 -10.76 -4.11 -25.41
C ALA A 105 -11.23 -4.76 -24.08
N ILE A 106 -11.96 -3.99 -23.26
CA ILE A 106 -12.46 -4.37 -21.94
C ILE A 106 -13.90 -3.86 -21.83
N ASN A 107 -14.77 -4.60 -21.14
CA ASN A 107 -16.14 -4.19 -20.86
C ASN A 107 -16.18 -3.10 -19.78
N ILE A 108 -15.81 -1.87 -20.15
CA ILE A 108 -15.77 -0.73 -19.22
C ILE A 108 -17.17 -0.36 -18.74
N TYR A 109 -18.21 -0.56 -19.56
CA TYR A 109 -19.59 -0.36 -19.12
C TYR A 109 -19.91 -1.19 -17.87
N LEU A 110 -19.49 -2.45 -17.83
CA LEU A 110 -19.62 -3.30 -16.65
C LEU A 110 -18.69 -2.84 -15.51
N SER A 111 -17.44 -2.50 -15.82
CA SER A 111 -16.48 -1.98 -14.85
C SER A 111 -17.04 -0.78 -14.09
N ASP A 112 -17.71 0.14 -14.77
CA ASP A 112 -18.28 1.35 -14.19
C ASP A 112 -19.43 1.07 -13.21
N LYS A 113 -20.01 -0.14 -13.23
CA LYS A 113 -21.02 -0.60 -12.27
C LYS A 113 -20.45 -1.45 -11.14
N ILE A 114 -19.22 -1.93 -11.26
CA ILE A 114 -18.52 -2.68 -10.23
C ILE A 114 -17.83 -1.70 -9.28
N SER A 115 -18.03 -1.89 -7.98
CA SER A 115 -17.40 -1.08 -6.94
C SER A 115 -15.89 -0.92 -7.14
N LEU A 116 -15.38 0.29 -6.91
CA LEU A 116 -13.94 0.56 -6.86
C LEU A 116 -13.27 -0.09 -5.63
N HIS A 117 -14.08 -0.49 -4.65
CA HIS A 117 -13.65 -1.00 -3.35
C HIS A 117 -14.00 -2.48 -3.15
N ARG A 118 -14.38 -3.20 -4.22
CA ARG A 118 -14.81 -4.60 -4.12
C ARG A 118 -13.79 -5.48 -3.41
N HIS A 119 -14.27 -6.53 -2.78
CA HIS A 119 -13.45 -7.55 -2.13
C HIS A 119 -13.13 -8.65 -3.13
N ILE A 120 -11.99 -9.30 -2.93
CA ILE A 120 -11.61 -10.52 -3.64
C ILE A 120 -11.54 -11.65 -2.62
N GLN A 121 -12.13 -12.80 -2.94
CA GLN A 121 -12.09 -13.95 -2.05
C GLN A 121 -10.65 -14.49 -1.92
N ASP A 122 -10.15 -14.61 -0.68
CA ASP A 122 -8.83 -15.19 -0.43
C ASP A 122 -8.88 -16.72 -0.53
N ASN A 123 -8.50 -17.23 -1.70
CA ASN A 123 -8.37 -18.67 -1.98
C ASN A 123 -6.89 -19.09 -2.10
N ARG A 124 -5.95 -18.30 -1.55
CA ARG A 124 -4.53 -18.69 -1.51
C ARG A 124 -4.33 -19.98 -0.73
N MET A 125 -3.19 -20.64 -0.96
CA MET A 125 -2.75 -21.81 -0.20
C MET A 125 -2.77 -21.50 1.31
N TYR A 126 -3.15 -22.50 2.12
CA TYR A 126 -3.31 -22.33 3.56
C TYR A 126 -2.03 -21.81 4.23
N GLU A 127 -0.88 -22.29 3.75
CA GLU A 127 0.44 -21.90 4.22
C GLU A 127 0.70 -20.40 4.06
N CYS A 128 0.18 -19.76 3.00
CA CYS A 128 0.24 -18.31 2.80
C CYS A 128 -0.53 -17.55 3.88
N LYS A 129 -1.72 -18.05 4.24
CA LYS A 129 -2.61 -17.41 5.23
C LYS A 129 -2.05 -17.51 6.65
N SER A 130 -1.21 -18.51 6.90
CA SER A 130 -0.53 -18.71 8.18
C SER A 130 0.80 -17.97 8.31
N GLN A 131 1.29 -17.29 7.27
CA GLN A 131 2.54 -16.53 7.36
C GLN A 131 2.39 -15.34 8.30
N THR A 132 3.47 -15.03 9.02
CA THR A 132 3.55 -13.88 9.91
C THR A 132 4.79 -13.08 9.56
N PHE A 133 4.64 -11.77 9.43
CA PHE A 133 5.73 -10.89 8.99
C PHE A 133 6.17 -9.96 10.12
N ASN A 134 7.47 -9.65 10.16
CA ASN A 134 8.00 -8.62 11.04
C ASN A 134 7.97 -7.25 10.34
N TYR A 135 6.81 -6.58 10.39
CA TYR A 135 6.56 -5.29 9.72
C TYR A 135 7.60 -4.20 10.03
N ARG A 136 8.23 -4.21 11.21
CA ARG A 136 9.26 -3.22 11.59
C ARG A 136 10.59 -3.41 10.87
N LYS A 137 10.81 -4.57 10.25
CA LYS A 137 12.05 -4.91 9.53
C LYS A 137 11.87 -4.94 8.00
N LEU A 138 10.63 -4.91 7.52
CA LEU A 138 10.36 -4.91 6.09
C LEU A 138 10.71 -3.54 5.49
N PRO A 139 11.26 -3.49 4.27
CA PRO A 139 11.51 -2.25 3.56
C PRO A 139 10.19 -1.55 3.20
N THR A 140 10.24 -0.23 3.03
CA THR A 140 9.12 0.52 2.47
C THR A 140 9.10 0.41 0.95
N THR A 141 7.94 0.66 0.33
CA THR A 141 7.81 0.64 -1.14
C THR A 141 7.14 1.88 -1.70
N SER A 142 7.62 2.33 -2.87
CA SER A 142 6.88 3.23 -3.76
C SER A 142 6.24 2.40 -4.86
N VAL A 143 4.90 2.41 -4.93
CA VAL A 143 4.15 1.74 -5.98
C VAL A 143 4.07 2.66 -7.19
N ILE A 144 4.49 2.21 -8.37
CA ILE A 144 4.51 3.00 -9.61
C ILE A 144 3.50 2.41 -10.59
N ILE A 145 2.53 3.23 -10.99
CA ILE A 145 1.47 2.88 -11.93
C ILE A 145 1.56 3.83 -13.13
N ALA A 146 2.10 3.34 -14.23
CA ALA A 146 2.10 4.07 -15.50
C ALA A 146 0.80 3.79 -16.26
N PHE A 147 0.20 4.82 -16.85
CA PHE A 147 -1.04 4.67 -17.60
C PHE A 147 -1.06 5.56 -18.85
N TYR A 148 -1.76 5.09 -19.88
CA TYR A 148 -2.08 5.86 -21.07
C TYR A 148 -3.50 5.53 -21.52
N ASN A 149 -4.38 6.53 -21.57
CA ASN A 149 -5.77 6.38 -22.01
C ASN A 149 -6.53 5.24 -21.29
N GLU A 150 -6.20 4.99 -20.02
CA GLU A 150 -6.88 3.97 -19.21
C GLU A 150 -8.30 4.41 -18.84
N ALA A 151 -9.21 3.46 -18.63
CA ALA A 151 -10.55 3.77 -18.15
C ALA A 151 -10.51 4.22 -16.68
N MET A 152 -11.41 5.13 -16.31
CA MET A 152 -11.40 5.72 -14.97
C MET A 152 -11.72 4.68 -13.88
N SER A 153 -12.67 3.78 -14.13
CA SER A 153 -13.06 2.76 -13.16
C SER A 153 -11.94 1.75 -12.89
N THR A 154 -11.22 1.29 -13.92
CA THR A 154 -10.08 0.36 -13.77
C THR A 154 -8.88 1.03 -13.09
N LEU A 155 -8.53 2.25 -13.49
CA LEU A 155 -7.45 3.02 -12.87
C LEU A 155 -7.73 3.30 -11.39
N LEU A 156 -8.92 3.82 -11.07
CA LEU A 156 -9.27 4.13 -9.68
C LEU A 156 -9.41 2.87 -8.83
N ARG A 157 -9.93 1.76 -9.37
CA ARG A 157 -9.99 0.47 -8.66
C ARG A 157 -8.59 -0.04 -8.34
N THR A 158 -7.63 0.13 -9.24
CA THR A 158 -6.22 -0.19 -8.98
C THR A 158 -5.67 0.64 -7.81
N ILE A 159 -5.87 1.96 -7.84
CA ILE A 159 -5.39 2.86 -6.79
C ILE A 159 -5.99 2.49 -5.43
N HIS A 160 -7.31 2.34 -5.36
CA HIS A 160 -8.01 1.96 -4.13
C HIS A 160 -7.58 0.58 -3.65
N SER A 161 -7.45 -0.39 -4.55
CA SER A 161 -6.99 -1.72 -4.20
C SER A 161 -5.59 -1.71 -3.58
N VAL A 162 -4.67 -0.86 -4.05
CA VAL A 162 -3.34 -0.71 -3.44
C VAL A 162 -3.44 -0.07 -2.06
N LEU A 163 -4.19 1.03 -1.92
CA LEU A 163 -4.37 1.73 -0.63
C LEU A 163 -5.03 0.85 0.44
N GLU A 164 -5.90 -0.05 0.01
CA GLU A 164 -6.75 -0.88 0.87
C GLU A 164 -6.16 -2.26 1.19
N MET A 165 -5.20 -2.73 0.40
CA MET A 165 -4.56 -4.04 0.59
C MET A 165 -3.09 -3.96 0.97
N SER A 166 -2.52 -2.75 1.08
CA SER A 166 -1.11 -2.56 1.46
C SER A 166 -1.00 -2.00 2.87
N PRO A 167 -0.26 -2.67 3.78
CA PRO A 167 -0.02 -2.18 5.12
C PRO A 167 0.55 -0.75 5.14
N SER A 168 -0.03 0.10 6.00
CA SER A 168 0.28 1.52 6.05
C SER A 168 1.73 1.81 6.42
N VAL A 169 2.39 0.92 7.17
CA VAL A 169 3.81 1.10 7.52
C VAL A 169 4.76 0.77 6.36
N LEU A 170 4.29 0.03 5.35
CA LEU A 170 5.10 -0.42 4.21
C LEU A 170 4.88 0.45 2.96
N LEU A 171 3.65 0.93 2.72
CA LEU A 171 3.33 1.73 1.54
C LEU A 171 3.75 3.20 1.72
N LYS A 172 4.89 3.59 1.12
CA LYS A 172 5.40 4.96 1.20
C LYS A 172 4.56 5.93 0.39
N GLU A 173 4.28 5.56 -0.85
CA GLU A 173 3.54 6.36 -1.83
C GLU A 173 3.08 5.52 -3.03
N ILE A 174 2.08 6.03 -3.73
CA ILE A 174 1.66 5.60 -5.06
C ILE A 174 1.99 6.72 -6.04
N ILE A 175 2.81 6.43 -7.03
CA ILE A 175 3.19 7.34 -8.11
C ILE A 175 2.45 6.93 -9.37
N LEU A 176 1.48 7.75 -9.74
CA LEU A 176 0.76 7.67 -11.00
C LEU A 176 1.57 8.42 -12.06
N VAL A 177 1.86 7.77 -13.19
CA VAL A 177 2.54 8.39 -14.32
C VAL A 177 1.62 8.41 -15.53
N ASP A 178 1.02 9.58 -15.81
CA ASP A 178 0.26 9.84 -17.03
C ASP A 178 1.22 9.95 -18.20
N ASP A 179 1.30 8.92 -19.03
CA ASP A 179 2.12 8.86 -20.25
C ASP A 179 1.41 9.58 -21.41
N PHE A 180 1.12 10.86 -21.22
CA PHE A 180 0.50 11.74 -22.22
C PHE A 180 -0.87 11.26 -22.70
N SER A 181 -1.75 10.84 -21.77
CA SER A 181 -3.15 10.52 -22.09
C SER A 181 -3.86 11.70 -22.73
N ASP A 182 -4.69 11.41 -23.71
CA ASP A 182 -5.38 12.42 -24.51
C ASP A 182 -6.44 13.15 -23.70
N LYS A 183 -6.68 14.42 -24.02
CA LYS A 183 -7.57 15.30 -23.24
C LYS A 183 -9.04 14.86 -23.29
N ASP A 184 -9.45 14.13 -24.34
CA ASP A 184 -10.85 13.81 -24.62
C ASP A 184 -11.09 12.32 -24.97
N GLY A 185 -10.08 11.45 -24.86
CA GLY A 185 -10.19 10.08 -25.39
C GLY A 185 -10.48 10.03 -26.90
N THR A 186 -10.13 11.09 -27.64
CA THR A 186 -10.31 11.27 -29.08
C THR A 186 -8.96 11.41 -29.82
N ALA A 187 -8.02 10.48 -29.61
CA ALA A 187 -6.89 10.34 -30.52
C ALA A 187 -7.26 9.67 -31.86
N ALA A 188 -8.54 9.59 -32.20
CA ALA A 188 -9.04 9.11 -33.49
C ALA A 188 -9.73 10.22 -34.30
N PHE A 189 -9.18 11.44 -34.30
CA PHE A 189 -9.65 12.51 -35.18
C PHE A 189 -8.56 12.99 -36.15
N LEU A 190 -7.90 12.04 -36.80
CA LEU A 190 -7.30 12.28 -38.10
C LEU A 190 -8.40 12.10 -39.16
N GLY A 191 -9.22 13.14 -39.38
CA GLY A 191 -9.87 13.37 -40.68
C GLY A 191 -11.37 13.06 -40.85
N GLY A 192 -12.28 13.40 -39.91
CA GLY A 192 -13.72 13.21 -40.16
C GLY A 192 -14.63 14.20 -39.45
N THR A 193 -15.11 15.22 -40.17
CA THR A 193 -16.08 16.27 -39.78
C THR A 193 -16.89 16.09 -38.49
N ALA A 194 -16.73 17.05 -37.59
CA ALA A 194 -17.45 17.20 -36.32
C ALA A 194 -18.96 17.35 -36.52
N HIS A 195 -19.77 16.54 -35.82
CA HIS A 195 -21.13 16.87 -35.38
C HIS A 195 -21.52 15.98 -34.17
N SER A 196 -20.98 16.28 -32.99
CA SER A 196 -21.66 15.94 -31.72
C SER A 196 -21.27 16.96 -30.64
N PRO A 197 -22.23 17.73 -30.08
CA PRO A 197 -21.97 18.80 -29.11
C PRO A 197 -21.90 18.30 -27.66
N TYR A 198 -21.77 16.99 -27.42
CA TYR A 198 -21.52 16.47 -26.09
C TYR A 198 -20.02 16.54 -25.79
N ILE A 199 -19.63 17.61 -25.11
CA ILE A 199 -18.34 17.76 -24.43
C ILE A 199 -18.08 16.47 -23.64
N MET A 200 -17.19 15.62 -24.15
CA MET A 200 -16.74 14.41 -23.45
C MET A 200 -15.72 14.84 -22.38
N PRO A 201 -15.93 14.51 -21.10
CA PRO A 201 -15.15 15.10 -20.01
C PRO A 201 -13.66 14.78 -20.03
N MET A 202 -12.90 15.73 -19.47
CA MET A 202 -11.47 15.69 -19.16
C MET A 202 -11.14 14.71 -18.02
N TYR A 203 -11.65 13.47 -18.06
CA TYR A 203 -11.66 12.54 -16.92
C TYR A 203 -10.24 12.28 -16.36
N LEU A 204 -9.24 12.11 -17.22
CA LEU A 204 -7.85 11.85 -16.81
C LEU A 204 -7.02 13.12 -16.54
N LYS A 205 -7.60 14.31 -16.73
CA LYS A 205 -6.95 15.60 -16.43
C LYS A 205 -7.46 16.15 -15.10
N THR A 206 -8.29 17.18 -15.14
CA THR A 206 -8.76 17.89 -13.93
C THR A 206 -9.57 17.00 -13.00
N GLN A 207 -10.39 16.10 -13.53
CA GLN A 207 -11.22 15.23 -12.69
C GLN A 207 -10.38 14.20 -11.91
N LEU A 208 -9.40 13.56 -12.57
CA LEU A 208 -8.45 12.69 -11.88
C LEU A 208 -7.66 13.44 -10.82
N GLU A 209 -7.11 14.61 -11.13
CA GLU A 209 -6.40 15.46 -10.16
C GLU A 209 -7.27 15.81 -8.95
N THR A 210 -8.51 16.22 -9.20
CA THR A 210 -9.46 16.55 -8.14
C THR A 210 -9.74 15.33 -7.27
N TYR A 211 -9.98 14.16 -7.88
CA TYR A 211 -10.29 12.94 -7.15
C TYR A 211 -9.12 12.51 -6.26
N ILE A 212 -7.92 12.40 -6.83
CA ILE A 212 -6.73 11.92 -6.09
C ILE A 212 -6.20 12.96 -5.09
N SER A 213 -6.56 14.25 -5.21
CA SER A 213 -6.15 15.27 -4.23
C SER A 213 -6.60 14.98 -2.80
N SER A 214 -7.67 14.18 -2.65
CA SER A 214 -8.19 13.73 -1.37
C SER A 214 -7.56 12.42 -0.85
N LEU A 215 -6.79 11.72 -1.69
CA LEU A 215 -6.18 10.44 -1.36
C LEU A 215 -4.78 10.67 -0.81
N GLU A 216 -4.55 10.24 0.43
CA GLU A 216 -3.22 10.30 1.03
C GLU A 216 -2.25 9.42 0.25
N ARG A 217 -0.99 9.88 0.17
CA ARG A 217 0.14 9.14 -0.42
C ARG A 217 0.03 8.89 -1.93
N VAL A 218 -0.96 9.45 -2.62
CA VAL A 218 -1.07 9.37 -4.08
C VAL A 218 -0.48 10.63 -4.72
N ARG A 219 0.43 10.44 -5.66
CA ARG A 219 1.09 11.50 -6.44
C ARG A 219 0.87 11.27 -7.91
N LEU A 220 0.65 12.34 -8.67
CA LEU A 220 0.50 12.28 -10.12
C LEU A 220 1.63 13.03 -10.81
N ILE A 221 2.29 12.36 -11.74
CA ILE A 221 3.30 12.89 -12.64
C ILE A 221 2.73 12.80 -14.06
N ARG A 222 2.89 13.87 -14.83
CA ARG A 222 2.47 13.91 -16.23
C ARG A 222 3.67 14.10 -17.14
N THR A 223 3.77 13.26 -18.17
CA THR A 223 4.75 13.47 -19.23
C THR A 223 4.27 14.58 -20.17
N ASN A 224 5.21 15.26 -20.82
CA ASN A 224 4.93 16.34 -21.78
C ASN A 224 4.76 15.84 -23.23
N LYS A 225 5.04 14.56 -23.48
CA LYS A 225 4.89 13.86 -24.75
C LYS A 225 4.72 12.37 -24.46
N ARG A 226 4.29 11.60 -25.48
CA ARG A 226 4.19 10.15 -25.34
C ARG A 226 5.59 9.52 -25.24
N GLU A 227 5.88 8.93 -24.08
CA GLU A 227 7.17 8.31 -23.76
C GLU A 227 7.14 6.78 -23.91
N GLY A 228 6.00 6.15 -23.72
CA GLY A 228 5.86 4.69 -23.69
C GLY A 228 6.20 4.09 -22.33
N LEU A 229 5.68 2.87 -22.10
CA LEU A 229 5.65 2.20 -20.79
C LEU A 229 7.00 2.21 -20.05
N VAL A 230 8.08 1.86 -20.74
CA VAL A 230 9.42 1.75 -20.13
C VAL A 230 9.88 3.11 -19.59
N ARG A 231 9.80 4.17 -20.41
CA ARG A 231 10.23 5.50 -20.00
C ARG A 231 9.30 6.11 -18.96
N ALA A 232 7.99 5.86 -19.06
CA ALA A 232 7.03 6.27 -18.02
C ALA A 232 7.34 5.63 -16.66
N ARG A 233 7.63 4.31 -16.63
CA ARG A 233 8.06 3.61 -15.41
C ARG A 233 9.38 4.17 -14.85
N LEU A 234 10.36 4.46 -15.72
CA LEU A 234 11.63 5.08 -15.30
C LEU A 234 11.41 6.48 -14.72
N ILE A 235 10.54 7.30 -15.31
CA ILE A 235 10.16 8.62 -14.77
C ILE A 235 9.55 8.42 -13.37
N GLY A 236 8.62 7.48 -13.20
CA GLY A 236 8.08 7.17 -11.86
C GLY A 236 9.18 6.81 -10.86
N ALA A 237 10.12 5.97 -11.28
CA ALA A 237 11.24 5.53 -10.46
C ALA A 237 12.17 6.68 -10.05
N THR A 238 12.38 7.71 -10.88
CA THR A 238 13.23 8.85 -10.50
C THR A 238 12.65 9.72 -9.39
N TYR A 239 11.33 9.65 -9.15
CA TYR A 239 10.64 10.40 -8.10
C TYR A 239 10.28 9.57 -6.86
N ALA A 240 10.55 8.26 -6.90
CA ALA A 240 10.27 7.33 -5.83
C ALA A 240 11.20 7.55 -4.62
N ILE A 241 10.63 7.48 -3.42
CA ILE A 241 11.34 7.66 -2.14
C ILE A 241 11.25 6.44 -1.21
N GLY A 242 10.59 5.35 -1.63
CA GLY A 242 10.58 4.07 -0.93
C GLY A 242 11.84 3.25 -1.21
N ASP A 243 12.16 2.32 -0.32
CA ASP A 243 13.34 1.46 -0.45
C ASP A 243 13.20 0.47 -1.62
N VAL A 244 11.98 0.04 -1.93
CA VAL A 244 11.64 -0.90 -3.00
C VAL A 244 10.70 -0.26 -4.02
N LEU A 245 10.95 -0.49 -5.32
CA LEU A 245 10.05 -0.11 -6.40
C LEU A 245 9.09 -1.25 -6.74
N THR A 246 7.79 -1.03 -6.58
CA THR A 246 6.77 -2.00 -6.96
C THR A 246 6.00 -1.49 -8.18
N PHE A 247 6.16 -2.14 -9.33
CA PHE A 247 5.47 -1.74 -10.55
C PHE A 247 4.16 -2.50 -10.71
N LEU A 248 3.06 -1.78 -10.92
CA LEU A 248 1.75 -2.33 -11.26
C LEU A 248 1.23 -1.68 -12.54
N ASP A 249 0.42 -2.42 -13.29
CA ASP A 249 -0.37 -1.85 -14.38
C ASP A 249 -1.62 -1.17 -13.84
N CYS A 250 -2.27 -0.35 -14.65
CA CYS A 250 -3.38 0.53 -14.23
C CYS A 250 -4.76 -0.14 -14.26
N HIS A 251 -4.80 -1.46 -14.34
CA HIS A 251 -6.01 -2.29 -14.34
C HIS A 251 -5.76 -3.57 -13.54
N CYS A 252 -5.21 -3.42 -12.34
CA CYS A 252 -4.92 -4.51 -11.41
C CYS A 252 -5.81 -4.44 -10.17
N GLU A 253 -6.01 -5.59 -9.52
CA GLU A 253 -6.66 -5.66 -8.20
C GLU A 253 -5.80 -6.54 -7.29
N CYS A 254 -5.32 -5.94 -6.21
CA CYS A 254 -4.49 -6.59 -5.21
C CYS A 254 -5.33 -7.48 -4.31
N VAL A 255 -4.77 -8.62 -3.93
CA VAL A 255 -5.37 -9.55 -2.97
C VAL A 255 -4.81 -9.29 -1.58
N THR A 256 -5.49 -9.78 -0.54
CA THR A 256 -5.00 -9.68 0.83
C THR A 256 -3.61 -10.31 0.95
N GLY A 257 -2.68 -9.63 1.63
CA GLY A 257 -1.32 -10.13 1.88
C GLY A 257 -0.46 -10.28 0.61
N TRP A 258 -0.68 -9.43 -0.40
CA TRP A 258 0.07 -9.47 -1.65
C TRP A 258 1.47 -8.86 -1.55
N LEU A 259 1.68 -7.92 -0.63
CA LEU A 259 2.85 -7.06 -0.61
C LEU A 259 3.96 -7.62 0.30
N GLU A 260 3.59 -8.11 1.48
CA GLU A 260 4.52 -8.57 2.50
C GLU A 260 5.47 -9.67 2.00
N PRO A 261 5.02 -10.71 1.25
CA PRO A 261 5.94 -11.73 0.74
C PRO A 261 6.97 -11.18 -0.25
N LEU A 262 6.60 -10.15 -1.03
CA LEU A 262 7.52 -9.52 -1.99
C LEU A 262 8.62 -8.76 -1.24
N LEU A 263 8.22 -7.96 -0.26
CA LEU A 263 9.14 -7.13 0.53
C LEU A 263 10.00 -7.96 1.47
N GLU A 264 9.46 -9.02 2.06
CA GLU A 264 10.23 -9.97 2.86
C GLU A 264 11.32 -10.62 2.03
N ARG A 265 10.99 -11.10 0.83
CA ARG A 265 11.96 -11.76 -0.04
C ARG A 265 13.09 -10.82 -0.48
N ILE A 266 12.78 -9.56 -0.73
CA ILE A 266 13.78 -8.54 -1.06
C ILE A 266 14.61 -8.17 0.17
N ALA A 267 14.02 -8.13 1.37
CA ALA A 267 14.74 -7.90 2.61
C ALA A 267 15.76 -9.01 2.92
N GLU A 268 15.44 -10.26 2.57
CA GLU A 268 16.37 -11.39 2.67
C GLU A 268 17.49 -11.33 1.63
N ASN A 269 17.18 -10.86 0.43
CA ASN A 269 18.12 -10.77 -0.68
C ASN A 269 17.80 -9.58 -1.60
N GLU A 270 18.56 -8.50 -1.44
CA GLU A 270 18.40 -7.26 -2.22
C GLU A 270 18.64 -7.44 -3.73
N THR A 271 19.27 -8.54 -4.15
CA THR A 271 19.50 -8.87 -5.56
C THR A 271 18.33 -9.61 -6.21
N ALA A 272 17.33 -10.02 -5.42
CA ALA A 272 16.17 -10.74 -5.92
C ALA A 272 15.16 -9.79 -6.55
N ILE A 273 14.79 -10.07 -7.81
CA ILE A 273 13.61 -9.47 -8.45
C ILE A 273 12.44 -10.42 -8.25
N VAL A 274 11.40 -9.96 -7.56
CA VAL A 274 10.28 -10.80 -7.12
C VAL A 274 9.01 -10.37 -7.86
N CYS A 275 8.29 -11.33 -8.42
CA CYS A 275 7.01 -11.11 -9.08
C CYS A 275 5.89 -11.79 -8.30
N PRO A 276 4.69 -11.17 -8.19
CA PRO A 276 3.51 -11.87 -7.69
C PRO A 276 3.06 -12.95 -8.70
N VAL A 277 2.23 -13.87 -8.24
CA VAL A 277 1.41 -14.67 -9.15
C VAL A 277 0.42 -13.71 -9.82
N ILE A 278 0.40 -13.71 -11.16
CA ILE A 278 -0.48 -12.83 -11.93
C ILE A 278 -1.75 -13.60 -12.26
N ASP A 279 -2.81 -13.31 -11.52
CA ASP A 279 -4.14 -13.86 -11.73
C ASP A 279 -4.89 -13.13 -12.84
N THR A 280 -5.78 -13.84 -13.53
CA THR A 280 -6.55 -13.24 -14.64
C THR A 280 -7.83 -12.60 -14.10
N ILE A 281 -8.08 -11.35 -14.48
CA ILE A 281 -9.40 -10.73 -14.36
C ILE A 281 -10.05 -10.78 -15.74
N ASP A 282 -11.23 -11.40 -15.83
CA ASP A 282 -11.95 -11.53 -17.09
C ASP A 282 -12.34 -10.14 -17.64
N TRP A 283 -11.89 -9.82 -18.84
CA TRP A 283 -12.14 -8.49 -19.45
C TRP A 283 -13.62 -8.21 -19.71
N ASN A 284 -14.48 -9.24 -19.79
CA ASN A 284 -15.89 -9.10 -20.13
C ASN A 284 -16.82 -9.15 -18.91
N THR A 285 -16.51 -9.99 -17.92
CA THR A 285 -17.34 -10.27 -16.72
C THR A 285 -16.70 -9.79 -15.42
N PHE A 286 -15.41 -9.41 -15.45
CA PHE A 286 -14.62 -9.01 -14.28
C PHE A 286 -14.53 -10.08 -13.19
N GLU A 287 -14.73 -11.36 -13.55
CA GLU A 287 -14.43 -12.49 -12.68
C GLU A 287 -12.93 -12.56 -12.39
N PHE A 288 -12.56 -12.78 -11.12
CA PHE A 288 -11.18 -12.88 -10.67
C PHE A 288 -10.79 -14.37 -10.57
N TYR A 289 -9.95 -14.84 -11.48
CA TYR A 289 -9.46 -16.21 -11.53
C TYR A 289 -8.18 -16.36 -10.71
N MET A 290 -8.34 -16.57 -9.40
CA MET A 290 -7.21 -16.81 -8.50
C MET A 290 -6.60 -18.20 -8.70
N GLN A 291 -5.29 -18.27 -8.89
CA GLN A 291 -4.54 -19.53 -8.87
C GLN A 291 -4.41 -20.04 -7.42
N THR A 292 -5.09 -21.14 -7.12
CA THR A 292 -5.15 -21.74 -5.75
C THR A 292 -4.05 -22.77 -5.48
N GLY A 293 -3.22 -23.06 -6.48
CA GLY A 293 -2.21 -24.13 -6.46
C GLY A 293 -0.81 -23.64 -6.80
N GLU A 294 -0.02 -24.54 -7.41
CA GLU A 294 1.28 -24.16 -7.98
C GLU A 294 1.04 -23.23 -9.18
N PRO A 295 1.67 -22.03 -9.22
CA PRO A 295 1.46 -21.08 -10.29
C PRO A 295 2.22 -21.46 -11.56
N MET A 296 1.79 -20.88 -12.68
CA MET A 296 2.60 -20.85 -13.90
C MET A 296 3.76 -19.85 -13.76
N ILE A 297 4.85 -20.09 -14.49
CA ILE A 297 6.04 -19.23 -14.47
C ILE A 297 6.38 -18.73 -15.87
N GLY A 298 7.18 -17.67 -15.94
CA GLY A 298 7.56 -17.04 -17.19
C GLY A 298 8.78 -17.66 -17.87
N GLY A 299 8.67 -17.88 -19.18
CA GLY A 299 9.77 -18.19 -20.08
C GLY A 299 9.62 -17.44 -21.41
N PHE A 300 10.33 -17.87 -22.44
CA PHE A 300 10.19 -17.31 -23.80
C PHE A 300 10.36 -18.39 -24.87
N ASP A 301 9.73 -18.17 -26.02
CA ASP A 301 9.95 -18.97 -27.22
C ASP A 301 11.05 -18.38 -28.13
N TRP A 302 11.43 -19.08 -29.19
CA TRP A 302 12.45 -18.62 -30.13
C TRP A 302 12.06 -17.38 -30.95
N ARG A 303 10.82 -16.91 -30.81
CA ARG A 303 10.36 -15.64 -31.38
C ARG A 303 10.55 -14.47 -30.40
N LEU A 304 11.15 -14.74 -29.24
CA LEU A 304 11.33 -13.81 -28.13
C LEU A 304 9.99 -13.29 -27.58
N THR A 305 8.95 -14.12 -27.61
CA THR A 305 7.66 -13.83 -26.97
C THR A 305 7.59 -14.49 -25.61
N PHE A 306 7.07 -13.78 -24.62
CA PHE A 306 6.84 -14.33 -23.29
C PHE A 306 5.83 -15.48 -23.36
N GLN A 307 6.12 -16.57 -22.65
CA GLN A 307 5.26 -17.74 -22.56
C GLN A 307 5.14 -18.21 -21.12
N TRP A 308 3.95 -18.68 -20.73
CA TRP A 308 3.74 -19.37 -19.46
C TRP A 308 4.08 -20.85 -19.59
N HIS A 309 4.79 -21.41 -18.61
CA HIS A 309 4.98 -22.86 -18.50
C HIS A 309 4.90 -23.34 -17.04
N ALA A 310 4.71 -24.65 -16.86
CA ALA A 310 4.66 -25.26 -15.54
C ALA A 310 6.06 -25.33 -14.90
N VAL A 311 6.09 -25.34 -13.56
CA VAL A 311 7.33 -25.44 -12.78
C VAL A 311 8.06 -26.75 -13.12
N PRO A 312 9.35 -26.70 -13.52
CA PRO A 312 10.14 -27.89 -13.74
C PRO A 312 10.31 -28.72 -12.47
N GLU A 313 10.42 -30.04 -12.63
CA GLU A 313 10.52 -30.96 -11.50
C GLU A 313 11.74 -30.69 -10.60
N GLN A 314 12.86 -30.29 -11.19
CA GLN A 314 14.07 -29.91 -10.44
C GLN A 314 13.79 -28.77 -9.44
N GLU A 315 13.00 -27.79 -9.85
CA GLU A 315 12.66 -26.64 -9.01
C GLU A 315 11.59 -27.00 -7.96
N ARG A 316 10.70 -27.95 -8.26
CA ARG A 316 9.80 -28.51 -7.25
C ARG A 316 10.56 -29.23 -6.14
N GLN A 317 11.59 -30.00 -6.49
CA GLN A 317 12.40 -30.75 -5.53
C GLN A 317 13.31 -29.85 -4.68
N ARG A 318 13.72 -28.69 -5.22
CA ARG A 318 14.52 -27.71 -4.47
C ARG A 318 13.72 -27.04 -3.35
N ARG A 319 12.44 -26.77 -3.58
CA ARG A 319 11.55 -26.09 -2.61
C ARG A 319 11.16 -27.04 -1.48
N LYS A 320 11.16 -26.53 -0.25
CA LYS A 320 10.75 -27.27 0.94
C LYS A 320 9.27 -27.08 1.25
N SER A 321 8.74 -25.91 0.89
CA SER A 321 7.34 -25.54 1.03
C SER A 321 6.73 -25.16 -0.31
N ARG A 322 5.41 -25.31 -0.44
CA ARG A 322 4.65 -24.92 -1.64
C ARG A 322 4.62 -23.41 -1.88
N ILE A 323 4.89 -22.65 -0.83
CA ILE A 323 4.93 -21.18 -0.84
C ILE A 323 6.35 -20.62 -0.91
N ASP A 324 7.37 -21.50 -0.97
CA ASP A 324 8.75 -21.04 -1.17
C ASP A 324 8.89 -20.34 -2.53
N PRO A 325 9.75 -19.32 -2.64
CA PRO A 325 10.03 -18.65 -3.90
C PRO A 325 10.47 -19.64 -4.98
N ILE A 326 9.92 -19.49 -6.17
CA ILE A 326 10.34 -20.23 -7.36
C ILE A 326 11.49 -19.46 -8.00
N SER A 327 12.68 -20.06 -8.06
CA SER A 327 13.92 -19.42 -8.53
C SER A 327 14.49 -20.16 -9.75
N TYR A 328 15.15 -19.43 -10.65
CA TYR A 328 15.84 -19.97 -11.84
C TYR A 328 17.34 -19.65 -11.81
#